data_AF-A0A958FJ98-F1
#
_entry.id   AF-A0A958FJ98-F1
#
_cell.length_a   1.000
_cell.length_b   1.000
_cell.length_c   1.000
_cell.angle_alpha   90.00
_cell.angle_beta   90.00
_cell.angle_gamma   90.00
#
_symmetry.space_group_name_H-M   'P 1'
#
loop_
_entity.id
_entity.type
_entity.pdbx_description
1 polymer ?
#
loop_
_entity_poly.entity_id
_entity_poly.type
_entity_poly.pdbx_seq_one_letter_code
_entity_poly.pdbx_strand_id
1 'polypeptide(L)' 'SALLGNYPNPFNPSTRIKFRVGAGDQAQPAMLQVFNLRGQLQAELLNRSLPAGEHEVTWDGRDR' A
#
# COMPACT_ATOMS: atom_id res chain seq x y z
N SER A 1 -4.02 -38.03 -3.22
CA SER A 1 -2.86 -37.42 -2.54
C SER A 1 -3.31 -36.10 -1.94
N ALA A 2 -3.17 -35.91 -0.63
CA ALA A 2 -3.62 -34.69 0.06
C ALA A 2 -2.42 -33.77 0.31
N LEU A 3 -2.59 -32.47 0.03
CA LEU A 3 -1.62 -31.44 0.39
C LEU A 3 -1.82 -31.08 1.86
N LEU A 4 -0.82 -31.33 2.71
CA LEU A 4 -0.83 -30.79 4.08
C LEU A 4 -0.27 -29.37 4.02
N GLY A 5 -1.08 -28.40 4.43
CA GLY A 5 -0.70 -26.98 4.42
C GLY A 5 0.57 -26.73 5.24
N ASN A 6 1.36 -25.76 4.79
CA ASN A 6 2.56 -25.31 5.49
C ASN A 6 2.18 -24.67 6.84
N TYR A 7 2.93 -24.98 7.91
CA TYR A 7 2.76 -24.34 9.22
C TYR A 7 4.11 -24.04 9.89
N PRO A 8 4.29 -22.82 10.45
CA PRO A 8 3.43 -21.66 10.22
C PRO A 8 3.62 -21.16 8.78
N ASN A 9 2.52 -20.88 8.09
CA ASN A 9 2.54 -20.23 6.78
C ASN A 9 2.56 -18.70 6.96
N PRO A 10 3.66 -17.99 6.61
CA PRO A 10 3.77 -16.53 6.72
C PRO A 10 3.68 -15.83 5.35
N PHE A 11 3.04 -16.43 4.33
CA PHE A 11 3.26 -16.05 2.92
C PHE A 11 2.55 -14.80 2.39
N ASN A 12 2.19 -13.82 3.24
CA ASN A 12 1.86 -12.48 2.74
C ASN A 12 2.66 -11.43 3.48
N PRO A 13 3.89 -11.13 3.05
CA PRO A 13 4.60 -9.98 3.59
C PRO A 13 3.80 -8.71 3.27
N SER A 14 3.15 -8.14 4.29
CA SER A 14 2.52 -6.83 4.18
C SER A 14 3.54 -5.73 4.49
N THR A 15 3.61 -4.71 3.64
CA THR A 15 4.42 -3.52 3.84
C THR A 15 3.52 -2.37 4.32
N ARG A 16 3.90 -1.71 5.41
CA ARG A 16 3.26 -0.48 5.88
C ARG A 16 4.01 0.73 5.36
N ILE A 17 3.33 1.55 4.56
CA ILE A 17 3.88 2.75 3.95
C ILE A 17 3.34 3.95 4.73
N LYS A 18 4.22 4.59 5.50
CA LYS A 18 3.90 5.81 6.25
C LYS A 18 4.33 7.04 5.47
N PHE A 19 3.47 8.05 5.43
CA PHE A 19 3.75 9.33 4.79
C PHE A 19 3.05 10.47 5.53
N ARG A 20 3.49 11.71 5.30
CA ARG A 20 2.90 12.89 5.92
C ARG A 20 2.37 13.82 4.83
N VAL A 21 1.12 14.24 4.97
CA VAL A 21 0.52 15.29 4.17
C VAL A 21 0.84 16.62 4.84
N GLY A 22 1.30 17.59 4.04
CA GLY A 22 1.72 18.92 4.50
C GLY A 22 0.62 19.67 5.26
N ALA A 23 1.02 20.66 6.05
CA ALA A 23 0.10 21.46 6.86
C ALA A 23 -0.87 22.27 5.99
N GLY A 24 -2.12 22.37 6.45
CA GLY A 24 -3.17 23.15 5.84
C GLY A 24 -4.55 22.78 6.41
N ASP A 25 -5.49 23.71 6.34
CA ASP A 25 -6.84 23.53 6.89
C ASP A 25 -7.75 22.68 6.00
N GLN A 26 -7.34 22.46 4.74
CA GLN A 26 -8.10 21.72 3.74
C GLN A 26 -7.39 20.42 3.36
N ALA A 27 -8.18 19.38 3.12
CA ALA A 27 -7.67 18.11 2.61
C ALA A 27 -6.97 18.31 1.25
N GLN A 28 -5.75 17.78 1.12
CA GLN A 28 -4.93 17.90 -0.09
C GLN A 28 -5.01 16.61 -0.91
N PRO A 29 -5.05 16.70 -2.25
CA PRO A 29 -5.03 15.52 -3.11
C PRO A 29 -3.73 14.74 -2.89
N ALA A 30 -3.87 13.44 -2.65
CA ALA A 30 -2.75 12.51 -2.50
C ALA A 30 -2.98 11.28 -3.38
N MET A 31 -1.90 10.81 -4.00
CA MET A 31 -1.89 9.61 -4.83
C MET A 31 -0.66 8.76 -4.46
N LEU A 32 -0.89 7.49 -4.17
CA LEU A 32 0.14 6.51 -3.86
C LEU A 32 0.02 5.33 -4.82
N GLN A 33 1.04 5.17 -5.67
CA GLN A 33 1.10 4.16 -6.71
C GLN A 33 2.37 3.33 -6.56
N VAL A 34 2.26 2.03 -6.85
CA VAL A 34 3.36 1.06 -6.82
C VAL A 34 3.70 0.67 -8.25
N PHE A 35 4.98 0.80 -8.61
CA PHE A 35 5.49 0.44 -9.93
C PHE A 35 6.54 -0.67 -9.80
N ASN A 36 6.60 -1.55 -10.79
CA ASN A 36 7.70 -2.52 -10.88
C ASN A 36 8.97 -1.88 -11.52
N LEU A 37 10.07 -2.62 -11.57
CA LEU A 37 11.35 -2.14 -12.13
C LEU A 37 11.29 -1.79 -13.63
N ARG A 38 10.25 -2.23 -14.34
CA ARG A 38 10.00 -1.86 -15.74
C ARG A 38 9.13 -0.60 -15.88
N GLY A 39 8.78 0.05 -14.77
CA GLY A 39 7.90 1.22 -14.74
C GLY A 39 6.42 0.90 -14.97
N GLN A 40 6.01 -0.38 -14.87
CA GLN A 40 4.61 -0.76 -15.03
C GLN A 40 3.89 -0.59 -13.69
N LEU A 41 2.73 0.08 -13.70
CA LEU A 41 1.86 0.22 -12.54
C LEU A 41 1.37 -1.17 -12.09
N GLN A 42 1.64 -1.52 -10.83
CA GLN A 42 1.18 -2.75 -10.18
C GLN A 42 -0.05 -2.50 -9.31
N ALA A 43 -0.09 -1.36 -8.61
CA ALA A 43 -1.21 -1.03 -7.74
C ALA A 43 -1.36 0.48 -7.54
N GLU A 44 -2.61 0.92 -7.42
CA GLU A 44 -2.96 2.22 -6.86
C GLU A 44 -3.48 1.99 -5.44
N LEU A 45 -2.69 2.39 -4.44
CA LEU A 45 -3.00 2.15 -3.03
C LEU A 45 -3.89 3.23 -2.43
N LEU A 46 -3.81 4.44 -2.99
CA LEU A 46 -4.57 5.59 -2.55
C LEU A 46 -4.67 6.61 -3.69
N ASN A 47 -5.85 7.19 -3.88
CA ASN A 47 -6.09 8.32 -4.78
C ASN A 47 -7.29 9.13 -4.28
N ARG A 48 -7.03 9.99 -3.29
CA ARG A 48 -8.06 10.81 -2.63
C ARG A 48 -7.45 11.98 -1.89
N SER A 49 -8.27 12.96 -1.54
CA SER A 49 -7.84 14.03 -0.65
C SER A 49 -7.68 13.53 0.79
N LEU A 50 -6.60 13.96 1.44
CA LEU A 50 -6.26 13.61 2.81
C LEU A 50 -6.04 14.87 3.65
N PRO A 51 -6.47 14.90 4.92
CA PRO A 51 -6.15 16.01 5.83
C PRO A 51 -4.64 16.07 6.10
N ALA A 52 -4.17 17.22 6.57
CA ALA A 52 -2.82 17.36 7.08
C ALA A 52 -2.54 16.34 8.20
N GLY A 53 -1.31 15.82 8.25
CA GLY A 53 -0.89 14.87 9.28
C GLY A 53 -0.30 13.58 8.73
N GLU A 54 -0.09 12.63 9.61
CA GLU A 54 0.48 11.31 9.30
C GLU A 54 -0.60 10.35 8.80
N HIS A 55 -0.26 9.61 7.76
CA HIS A 55 -1.10 8.59 7.16
C HIS A 55 -0.31 7.31 6.99
N GLU A 56 -1.00 6.18 7.03
CA GLU A 56 -0.44 4.86 6.79
C GLU A 56 -1.32 4.10 5.80
N VAL A 57 -0.70 3.45 4.82
CA VAL A 57 -1.36 2.52 3.92
C VAL A 57 -0.63 1.18 4.00
N THR A 58 -1.39 0.10 4.07
CA THR A 58 -0.85 -1.27 4.04
C THR A 58 -0.96 -1.84 2.63
N TRP A 59 0.14 -2.36 2.11
CA TRP A 59 0.21 -3.06 0.84
C TRP A 59 0.60 -4.51 1.07
N ASP A 60 -0.15 -5.47 0.54
CA ASP A 60 0.03 -6.90 0.76
C ASP A 60 0.89 -7.59 -0.32
N GLY A 61 1.42 -6.83 -1.28
CA GLY A 61 2.29 -7.36 -2.34
C GLY A 61 1.56 -8.25 -3.35
N ARG A 62 0.23 -8.27 -3.35
CA ARG A 62 -0.56 -9.13 -4.24
C ARG A 62 -1.08 -8.34 -5.42
N ASP A 63 -0.47 -8.62 -6.56
CA ASP A 63 -0.97 -8.20 -7.86
C ASP A 63 -2.36 -8.82 -8.11
N ARG A 64 -3.25 -8.09 -8.78
CA ARG A 64 -4.32 -8.66 -9.58
C ARG A 64 -4.27 -8.10 -10.98
#